data_AF-A0A3D2S6Z4-F1
#
_entry.id   AF-A0A3D2S6Z4-F1
#
_cell.length_a   1.000
_cell.length_b   1.000
_cell.length_c   1.000
_cell.angle_alpha   90.00
_cell.angle_beta   90.00
_cell.angle_gamma   90.00
#
_symmetry.space_group_name_H-M   'P 1'
#
loop_
_entity.id
_entity.type
_entity.pdbx_description
1 polymer ?
#
loop_
_entity_poly.entity_id
_entity_poly.type
_entity_poly.pdbx_seq_one_letter_code
_entity_poly.pdbx_strand_id
1 'polypeptide(L)'
;MRNTLLILGIAALSACSTPSSTEQQALHSGAFEALSLYGNARNYPLGKIPDGAYYAAWEAAKDLPQHHYTRSTSWSSIGPHNRAGRTLCLAFNPLNANTLYAGSASGGLWRSYTGGIGTEAWERIPT
;
A
#
# COMPACT_ATOMS: atom_id res chain seq x y z
N MET A 1 68.88 -10.76 -33.03
CA MET A 1 68.44 -9.37 -33.27
C MET A 1 67.16 -9.40 -34.11
N ARG A 2 65.99 -9.58 -33.48
CA ARG A 2 64.67 -9.50 -34.13
C ARG A 2 63.60 -9.34 -33.05
N ASN A 3 62.81 -8.27 -33.15
CA ASN A 3 61.51 -8.06 -32.51
C ASN A 3 61.37 -8.05 -30.97
N THR A 4 62.07 -7.15 -30.28
CA THR A 4 61.75 -6.77 -28.89
C THR A 4 60.88 -5.50 -28.75
N LEU A 5 60.40 -4.91 -29.86
CA LEU A 5 59.74 -3.59 -29.86
C LEU A 5 58.21 -3.59 -29.80
N LEU A 6 57.56 -4.75 -29.67
CA LEU A 6 56.08 -4.87 -29.76
C LEU A 6 55.36 -5.08 -28.41
N ILE A 7 56.09 -5.09 -27.29
CA ILE A 7 55.49 -5.31 -25.95
C ILE A 7 55.24 -3.98 -25.21
N LEU A 8 55.86 -2.86 -25.62
CA LEU A 8 55.67 -1.56 -24.96
C LEU A 8 54.34 -0.87 -25.32
N GLY A 9 53.66 -1.29 -26.39
CA GLY A 9 52.43 -0.64 -26.88
C GLY A 9 51.14 -1.08 -26.19
N ILE A 10 51.14 -2.18 -25.45
CA ILE A 10 49.93 -2.76 -24.82
C ILE A 10 49.73 -2.25 -23.38
N ALA A 11 50.78 -1.76 -22.72
CA ALA A 11 50.72 -1.28 -21.34
C ALA A 11 50.06 0.12 -21.18
N ALA A 12 49.86 0.87 -22.28
CA ALA A 12 49.27 2.21 -22.24
C ALA A 12 47.73 2.22 -22.28
N LEU A 13 47.08 1.08 -22.52
CA LEU A 13 45.61 0.96 -22.57
C LEU A 13 44.97 0.57 -21.22
N SER A 14 45.76 0.26 -20.21
CA SER A 14 45.27 -0.11 -18.86
C SER A 14 45.21 1.05 -17.86
N ALA A 15 45.47 2.29 -18.30
CA ALA A 15 45.51 3.47 -17.44
C ALA A 15 44.27 4.37 -17.52
N CYS A 16 43.11 3.84 -17.94
CA CYS A 16 41.84 4.49 -17.72
C CYS A 16 41.07 3.74 -16.63
N SER A 17 41.59 3.77 -15.41
CA SER A 17 40.75 3.52 -14.24
C SER A 17 39.78 4.68 -14.17
N THR A 18 38.56 4.48 -14.67
CA THR A 18 37.44 5.34 -14.30
C THR A 18 37.45 5.42 -12.78
N PRO A 19 37.47 6.62 -12.16
CA PRO A 19 37.22 6.69 -10.74
C PRO A 19 35.88 5.99 -10.55
N SER A 20 35.85 4.97 -9.69
CA SER A 20 34.59 4.45 -9.18
C SER A 20 33.81 5.67 -8.74
N SER A 21 32.73 6.00 -9.44
CA SER A 21 31.82 7.02 -8.95
C SER A 21 31.46 6.54 -7.56
N THR A 22 32.03 7.19 -6.54
CA THR A 22 31.50 7.10 -5.19
C THR A 22 30.03 7.43 -5.40
N GLU A 23 29.18 6.41 -5.35
CA GLU A 23 27.75 6.55 -5.42
C GLU A 23 27.45 7.42 -4.19
N GLN A 24 27.42 8.74 -4.42
CA GLN A 24 27.05 9.69 -3.40
C GLN A 24 25.69 9.20 -2.99
N GLN A 25 25.57 8.65 -1.77
CA GLN A 25 24.31 8.25 -1.20
C GLN A 25 23.40 9.45 -1.37
N ALA A 26 22.50 9.38 -2.35
CA ALA A 26 21.72 10.52 -2.75
C ALA A 26 20.96 10.96 -1.51
N LEU A 27 21.04 12.25 -1.18
CA LEU A 27 20.34 12.80 -0.04
C LEU A 27 18.85 12.75 -0.36
N HIS A 28 18.24 11.63 -0.01
CA HIS A 28 16.82 11.39 -0.19
C HIS A 28 16.07 12.15 0.90
N SER A 29 14.99 12.83 0.51
CA SER A 29 14.11 13.44 1.51
C SER A 29 13.31 12.35 2.22
N GLY A 30 12.83 12.64 3.43
CA GLY A 30 11.88 11.74 4.11
C GLY A 30 10.61 11.48 3.28
N ALA A 31 10.24 12.41 2.40
CA ALA A 31 9.16 12.21 1.43
C ALA A 31 9.53 11.15 0.37
N PHE A 32 10.76 11.15 -0.13
CA PHE A 32 11.24 10.11 -1.05
C PHE A 32 11.21 8.73 -0.38
N GLU A 33 11.66 8.63 0.86
CA GLU A 33 11.67 7.37 1.62
C GLU A 33 10.24 6.86 1.86
N ALA A 34 9.32 7.74 2.23
CA ALA A 34 7.91 7.40 2.42
C ALA A 34 7.25 6.92 1.12
N LEU A 35 7.51 7.60 0.00
CA LEU A 35 6.99 7.19 -1.31
C LEU A 35 7.60 5.87 -1.78
N SER A 36 8.91 5.67 -1.53
CA SER A 36 9.60 4.43 -1.84
C SER A 36 9.05 3.27 -1.02
N LEU A 37 8.81 3.45 0.28
CA LEU A 37 8.15 2.46 1.13
C LEU A 37 6.75 2.11 0.63
N TYR A 38 5.95 3.12 0.28
CA TYR A 38 4.61 2.91 -0.24
C TYR A 38 4.62 2.15 -1.57
N GLY A 39 5.53 2.49 -2.47
CA GLY A 39 5.74 1.77 -3.73
C GLY A 39 6.20 0.32 -3.51
N ASN A 40 7.18 0.13 -2.63
CA ASN A 40 7.76 -1.17 -2.33
C ASN A 40 6.76 -2.14 -1.67
N ALA A 41 5.91 -1.64 -0.78
CA ALA A 41 4.85 -2.46 -0.17
C ALA A 41 3.84 -2.99 -1.21
N ARG A 42 3.63 -2.25 -2.30
CA ARG A 42 2.69 -2.61 -3.38
C ARG A 42 3.30 -3.45 -4.49
N ASN A 43 4.63 -3.46 -4.58
CA ASN A 43 5.37 -4.23 -5.57
C ASN A 43 6.07 -5.45 -4.98
N TYR A 44 5.90 -5.72 -3.68
CA TYR A 44 6.46 -6.90 -3.01
C TYR A 44 5.97 -8.20 -3.68
N PRO A 45 6.85 -9.20 -3.92
CA PRO A 45 8.27 -9.28 -3.54
C PRO A 45 9.25 -8.70 -4.58
N LEU A 46 8.74 -8.16 -5.68
CA LEU A 46 9.55 -7.82 -6.86
C LEU A 46 10.38 -6.54 -6.68
N GLY A 47 10.02 -5.64 -5.76
CA GLY A 47 10.77 -4.41 -5.47
C GLY A 47 10.66 -3.33 -6.56
N LYS A 48 10.20 -3.70 -7.76
CA LYS A 48 9.81 -2.82 -8.85
C LYS A 48 8.65 -3.43 -9.63
N ILE A 49 7.88 -2.58 -10.31
CA ILE A 49 6.86 -3.04 -11.25
C ILE A 49 7.59 -3.53 -12.50
N PRO A 50 7.36 -4.77 -12.98
CA PRO A 50 8.01 -5.27 -14.20
C PRO A 50 7.68 -4.43 -15.43
N ASP A 51 8.64 -4.32 -16.34
CA ASP A 51 8.43 -3.66 -17.61
C ASP A 51 7.31 -4.38 -18.39
N GLY A 52 6.36 -3.62 -18.94
CA GLY A 52 5.21 -4.18 -19.65
C GLY A 52 4.09 -4.72 -18.76
N ALA A 53 4.22 -4.73 -17.42
CA ALA A 53 3.17 -5.22 -16.52
C ALA A 53 1.84 -4.47 -16.71
N TYR A 54 1.89 -3.16 -16.96
CA TYR A 54 0.71 -2.37 -17.28
C TYR A 54 0.04 -2.79 -18.59
N TYR A 55 0.84 -3.13 -19.61
CA TYR A 55 0.31 -3.61 -20.88
C TYR A 55 -0.34 -4.99 -20.72
N ALA A 56 0.34 -5.91 -20.04
CA ALA A 56 -0.21 -7.23 -19.73
C ALA A 56 -1.51 -7.14 -18.91
N ALA A 57 -1.57 -6.24 -17.92
CA ALA A 57 -2.79 -6.00 -17.14
C ALA A 57 -3.92 -5.43 -18.02
N TRP A 58 -3.60 -4.54 -18.97
CA TRP A 58 -4.57 -4.02 -19.93
C TRP A 58 -5.08 -5.10 -20.89
N GLU A 59 -4.22 -5.98 -21.38
CA GLU A 59 -4.62 -7.12 -22.20
C GLU A 59 -5.56 -8.06 -21.42
N ALA A 60 -5.16 -8.44 -20.20
CA ALA A 60 -6.00 -9.26 -19.32
C ALA A 60 -7.36 -8.60 -19.02
N ALA A 61 -7.40 -7.27 -18.90
CA ALA A 61 -8.62 -6.53 -18.64
C ALA A 61 -9.64 -6.60 -19.80
N LYS A 62 -9.19 -6.83 -21.05
CA LYS A 62 -10.11 -6.99 -22.20
C LYS A 62 -10.92 -8.28 -22.10
N ASP A 63 -10.32 -9.32 -21.52
CA ASP A 63 -10.92 -10.65 -21.39
C ASP A 63 -11.75 -10.79 -20.11
N LEU A 64 -11.74 -9.77 -19.23
CA LEU A 64 -12.56 -9.81 -18.02
C LEU A 64 -14.04 -9.85 -18.40
N PRO A 65 -14.81 -10.82 -17.87
CA PRO A 65 -16.23 -10.90 -18.13
C PRO A 65 -16.92 -9.62 -17.66
N GLN A 66 -17.60 -8.96 -18.59
CA GLN A 66 -18.49 -7.85 -18.27
C GLN A 66 -19.72 -8.43 -17.55
N HIS A 67 -19.64 -8.57 -16.23
CA HIS A 67 -20.79 -8.98 -15.45
C HIS A 67 -21.81 -7.85 -15.41
N HIS A 68 -22.92 -8.02 -16.11
CA HIS A 68 -24.12 -7.21 -15.95
C HIS A 68 -24.79 -7.59 -14.63
N TYR A 69 -24.20 -7.18 -13.51
CA TYR A 69 -24.87 -7.29 -12.22
C TYR A 69 -26.14 -6.45 -12.28
N THR A 70 -27.29 -7.05 -11.98
CA THR A 70 -28.46 -6.28 -11.56
C THR A 70 -28.01 -5.44 -10.37
N ARG A 71 -27.88 -4.13 -10.59
CA ARG A 71 -27.36 -3.20 -9.59
C ARG A 71 -28.31 -3.24 -8.40
N SER A 72 -27.88 -3.87 -7.31
CA SER A 72 -28.61 -3.76 -6.06
C SER A 72 -28.71 -2.29 -5.71
N THR A 73 -29.93 -1.81 -5.43
CA THR A 73 -30.15 -0.48 -4.90
C THR A 73 -29.86 -0.42 -3.40
N SER A 74 -29.72 -1.58 -2.74
CA SER A 74 -29.32 -1.65 -1.34
C SER A 74 -27.82 -1.57 -1.21
N TRP A 75 -27.36 -0.49 -0.58
CA TRP A 75 -25.98 -0.35 -0.13
C TRP A 75 -25.80 -1.11 1.17
N SER A 76 -24.74 -1.91 1.25
CA SER A 76 -24.30 -2.55 2.50
C SER A 76 -22.83 -2.24 2.75
N SER A 77 -22.46 -2.17 4.02
CA SER A 77 -21.07 -2.06 4.41
C SER A 77 -20.36 -3.39 4.14
N ILE A 78 -19.20 -3.36 3.48
CA ILE A 78 -18.33 -4.54 3.30
C ILE A 78 -17.30 -4.69 4.43
N GLY A 79 -17.46 -3.92 5.50
CA GLY A 79 -16.50 -3.82 6.60
C GLY A 79 -15.41 -2.76 6.36
N PRO A 80 -14.32 -2.76 7.15
CA PRO A 80 -13.93 -3.76 8.16
C PRO A 80 -14.76 -3.66 9.45
N HIS A 81 -15.30 -4.78 9.92
CA HIS A 81 -16.13 -4.82 11.14
C HIS A 81 -15.31 -4.78 12.45
N ASN A 82 -13.99 -4.96 12.36
CA ASN A 82 -13.08 -5.06 13.50
C ASN A 82 -12.13 -3.87 13.66
N ARG A 83 -12.24 -2.83 12.84
CA ARG A 83 -11.40 -1.62 12.94
C ARG A 83 -12.27 -0.38 13.04
N ALA A 84 -12.22 0.26 14.20
CA ALA A 84 -12.84 1.55 14.40
C ALA A 84 -11.95 2.68 13.85
N GLY A 85 -12.57 3.72 13.32
CA GLY A 85 -11.92 5.00 13.05
C GLY A 85 -11.72 5.82 14.33
N ARG A 86 -11.58 7.14 14.19
CA ARG A 86 -11.48 8.03 15.35
C ARG A 86 -12.82 8.12 16.10
N THR A 87 -12.86 7.56 17.30
CA THR A 87 -13.99 7.65 18.24
C THR A 87 -13.83 8.88 19.12
N LEU A 88 -14.86 9.72 19.16
CA LEU A 88 -14.90 10.96 19.94
C LEU A 88 -15.51 10.76 21.33
N CYS A 89 -16.50 9.87 21.44
CA CYS A 89 -17.21 9.63 22.69
C CYS A 89 -17.80 8.22 22.76
N LEU A 90 -18.04 7.76 23.99
CA LEU A 90 -18.71 6.52 24.34
C LEU A 90 -19.72 6.79 25.45
N ALA A 91 -20.87 6.15 25.39
CA ALA A 91 -21.90 6.24 26.43
C ALA A 91 -22.53 4.86 26.69
N PHE A 92 -22.60 4.47 27.96
CA PHE A 92 -23.27 3.23 28.39
C PHE A 92 -24.73 3.52 28.73
N ASN A 93 -25.62 2.60 28.38
CA ASN A 93 -27.01 2.66 28.85
C ASN A 93 -27.07 2.34 30.36
N PRO A 94 -27.61 3.23 31.21
CA PRO A 94 -27.65 3.02 32.65
C PRO A 94 -28.55 1.85 33.08
N LEU A 95 -29.51 1.43 32.24
CA LEU A 95 -30.41 0.31 32.54
C LEU A 95 -29.85 -1.05 32.07
N ASN A 96 -28.91 -1.05 31.13
CA ASN A 96 -28.28 -2.26 30.60
C ASN A 96 -26.88 -1.94 30.06
N ALA A 97 -25.85 -2.29 30.83
CA ALA A 97 -24.46 -2.02 30.48
C ALA A 97 -23.97 -2.75 29.21
N ASN A 98 -24.68 -3.78 28.74
CA ASN A 98 -24.37 -4.41 27.46
C ASN A 98 -24.76 -3.52 26.26
N THR A 99 -25.67 -2.57 26.47
CA THR A 99 -26.02 -1.58 25.44
C THR A 99 -25.13 -0.35 25.60
N LEU A 100 -24.34 -0.05 24.57
CA LEU A 100 -23.51 1.15 24.54
C LEU A 100 -23.54 1.83 23.18
N TYR A 101 -23.20 3.12 23.17
CA TYR A 101 -23.19 3.99 22.02
C TYR A 101 -21.81 4.57 21.80
N ALA A 102 -21.39 4.72 20.54
CA ALA A 102 -20.13 5.32 20.16
C ALA A 102 -20.34 6.43 19.12
N GLY A 103 -19.80 7.62 19.37
CA GLY A 103 -19.76 8.71 18.41
C GLY A 103 -18.42 8.75 17.68
N SER A 104 -18.44 8.71 16.35
CA SER A 104 -17.24 8.81 15.50
C SER A 104 -17.12 10.20 14.88
N ALA A 105 -15.88 10.64 14.63
CA ALA A 105 -15.61 11.95 14.02
C ALA A 105 -16.18 12.11 12.61
N SER A 106 -16.27 11.03 11.84
CA SER A 106 -16.85 11.02 10.48
C SER A 106 -17.75 9.82 10.22
N GLY A 107 -17.70 8.79 11.08
CA GLY A 107 -18.51 7.58 10.94
C GLY A 107 -19.94 7.68 11.49
N GLY A 108 -20.31 8.81 12.11
CA GLY A 108 -21.64 8.99 12.71
C GLY A 108 -21.80 8.30 14.07
N LEU A 109 -23.05 7.93 14.39
CA LEU A 109 -23.41 7.27 15.64
C LEU A 109 -23.53 5.75 15.47
N TRP A 110 -23.01 5.01 16.42
CA TRP A 110 -23.03 3.54 16.45
C TRP A 110 -23.58 3.04 17.77
N ARG A 111 -24.21 1.86 17.73
CA ARG A 111 -24.73 1.16 18.91
C ARG A 111 -24.26 -0.28 18.92
N SER A 112 -23.97 -0.78 20.12
CA SER A 112 -23.73 -2.19 20.38
C SER A 112 -24.69 -2.69 21.46
N TYR A 113 -25.10 -3.95 21.35
CA TYR A 113 -25.88 -4.67 22.38
C TYR A 113 -25.05 -5.73 23.12
N THR A 114 -23.79 -5.92 22.74
CA THR A 114 -22.88 -6.93 23.28
C THR A 114 -21.70 -6.31 24.03
N GLY A 115 -21.80 -5.03 24.39
CA GLY A 115 -20.69 -4.28 24.99
C GLY A 115 -19.51 -4.07 24.04
N GLY A 116 -19.73 -4.15 22.72
CA GLY A 116 -18.68 -4.06 21.71
C GLY A 116 -17.95 -5.39 21.43
N ILE A 117 -18.45 -6.51 21.96
CA ILE A 117 -17.83 -7.83 21.79
C ILE A 117 -18.37 -8.54 20.54
N GLY A 118 -17.46 -8.99 19.68
CA GLY A 118 -17.77 -9.73 18.46
C GLY A 118 -17.50 -8.93 17.18
N THR A 119 -17.45 -9.62 16.03
CA THR A 119 -17.23 -8.96 14.72
C THR A 119 -18.43 -8.12 14.31
N GLU A 120 -19.65 -8.60 14.56
CA GLU A 120 -20.90 -7.90 14.23
C GLU A 120 -21.48 -7.13 15.43
N ALA A 121 -20.61 -6.67 16.34
CA ALA A 121 -21.05 -6.03 17.58
C ALA A 121 -21.72 -4.67 17.37
N TRP A 122 -21.52 -4.04 16.21
CA TRP A 122 -21.81 -2.62 15.99
C TRP A 122 -22.79 -2.41 14.84
N GLU A 123 -23.87 -1.71 15.16
CA GLU A 123 -24.86 -1.24 14.18
C GLU A 123 -24.74 0.27 14.04
N ARG A 124 -24.67 0.76 12.79
CA ARG A 124 -24.71 2.20 12.51
C ARG A 124 -26.13 2.71 12.69
N ILE A 125 -26.29 3.74 13.51
CA ILE A 125 -27.56 4.45 13.64
C ILE A 125 -27.63 5.53 12.54
N PRO A 126 -28.66 5.53 11.69
CA PRO A 126 -28.88 6.61 10.74
C PRO A 126 -29.19 7.91 11.50
N THR A 127 -28.45 8.96 11.19
CA THR A 127 -28.54 10.31 11.76
C THR A 127 -28.74 11.32 10.65
#